data_AF-A0A959G834-F1
#
_entry.id   AF-A0A959G834-F1
#
_cell.length_a   1.000
_cell.length_b   1.000
_cell.length_c   1.000
_cell.angle_alpha   90.00
_cell.angle_beta   90.00
_cell.angle_gamma   90.00
#
_symmetry.space_group_name_H-M   'P 1'
#
loop_
_entity.id
_entity.type
_entity.pdbx_description
1 polymer ?
#
loop_
_entity_poly.entity_id
_entity_poly.type
_entity_poly.pdbx_seq_one_letter_code
_entity_poly.pdbx_strand_id
1 'polypeptide(L)'
;MYRLFFFSVLIMGLLSCYEETTLFDEPESPQTGTYPNVDQNLWSHFANFEKEAAARGFNIELNRLRLNAVISEIAENGVLGQCQYSSQYPNRVTIDKTFWSRSSELYREFVVFHELGHCVLDRDHKEDQDQRGLCLSIMRSGLGDCRDAYNSVNRTYYLNELFENVR
;
A
#
# COMPACT_ATOMS: atom_id res chain seq x y z
N MET A 1 -62.94 -17.92 -54.62
CA MET A 1 -62.20 -17.64 -53.36
C MET A 1 -60.83 -18.31 -53.44
N TYR A 2 -59.81 -17.70 -52.82
CA TYR A 2 -58.34 -17.97 -52.86
C TYR A 2 -57.59 -17.24 -53.99
N ARG A 3 -57.11 -16.00 -53.76
CA ARG A 3 -55.97 -15.49 -52.96
C ARG A 3 -54.72 -15.32 -53.85
N LEU A 4 -54.57 -14.12 -54.41
CA LEU A 4 -53.36 -13.67 -55.08
C LEU A 4 -52.53 -12.83 -54.11
N PHE A 5 -51.25 -13.20 -54.01
CA PHE A 5 -50.20 -12.60 -53.19
C PHE A 5 -49.99 -11.12 -53.52
N PHE A 6 -49.91 -10.28 -52.49
CA PHE A 6 -49.23 -8.99 -52.59
C PHE A 6 -48.16 -8.91 -51.50
N PHE A 7 -46.91 -8.76 -51.98
CA PHE A 7 -45.71 -8.53 -51.20
C PHE A 7 -45.85 -7.24 -50.38
N SER A 8 -45.65 -7.34 -49.07
CA SER A 8 -45.46 -6.17 -48.19
C SER A 8 -43.98 -6.05 -47.87
N VAL A 9 -43.27 -5.17 -48.58
CA VAL A 9 -41.95 -4.68 -48.17
C VAL A 9 -42.17 -3.45 -47.32
N LEU A 10 -42.06 -3.60 -46.00
CA LEU A 10 -42.17 -2.52 -45.02
C LEU A 10 -40.80 -1.84 -44.89
N ILE A 11 -40.65 -0.67 -45.51
CA ILE A 11 -39.50 0.22 -45.33
C ILE A 11 -39.71 0.97 -44.01
N MET A 12 -39.06 0.52 -42.94
CA MET A 12 -38.92 1.32 -41.72
C MET A 12 -37.73 2.28 -41.87
N GLY A 13 -38.05 3.56 -41.98
CA GLY A 13 -37.08 4.64 -41.96
C GLY A 13 -36.42 4.75 -40.57
N LEU A 14 -35.09 4.81 -40.57
CA LEU A 14 -34.30 5.15 -39.41
C LEU A 14 -34.41 6.66 -39.15
N LEU A 15 -35.23 7.04 -38.17
CA LEU A 15 -35.10 8.32 -37.48
C LEU A 15 -34.35 8.04 -36.17
N SER A 16 -33.04 8.31 -36.15
CA SER A 16 -32.27 8.30 -34.91
C SER A 16 -32.56 9.57 -34.12
N CYS A 17 -33.11 9.46 -32.93
CA CYS A 17 -32.90 10.46 -31.89
C CYS A 17 -31.62 10.09 -31.15
N TYR A 18 -30.59 10.91 -31.25
CA TYR A 18 -29.48 10.87 -30.30
C TYR A 18 -29.84 11.81 -29.15
N GLU A 19 -29.74 11.31 -27.92
CA GLU A 19 -29.79 12.14 -26.72
C GLU A 19 -28.34 12.52 -26.41
N GLU A 20 -27.99 13.79 -26.58
CA GLU A 20 -26.67 14.31 -26.26
C GLU A 20 -26.65 14.70 -24.79
N THR A 21 -26.28 13.76 -23.94
CA THR A 21 -25.80 14.04 -22.58
C THR A 21 -24.69 13.06 -22.26
N THR A 22 -23.49 13.37 -22.76
CA THR A 22 -22.26 12.88 -22.14
C THR A 22 -21.75 13.98 -21.23
N LEU A 23 -22.40 14.12 -20.08
CA LEU A 23 -21.61 14.40 -18.89
C LEU A 23 -20.65 13.22 -18.77
N PHE A 24 -19.36 13.51 -18.83
CA PHE A 24 -18.32 12.55 -18.51
C PHE A 24 -18.46 12.18 -17.03
N ASP A 25 -19.42 11.31 -16.72
CA ASP A 25 -19.28 10.40 -15.59
C ASP A 25 -18.22 9.39 -16.04
N GLU A 26 -16.96 9.78 -15.85
CA GLU A 26 -15.88 8.82 -15.73
C GLU A 26 -16.35 7.80 -14.68
N PRO A 27 -16.35 6.49 -14.98
CA PRO A 27 -16.72 5.51 -13.96
C PRO A 27 -15.79 5.75 -12.78
N GLU A 28 -16.37 6.10 -11.62
CA GLU A 28 -15.65 6.27 -10.37
C GLU A 28 -14.91 4.96 -10.09
N SER A 29 -13.64 4.91 -10.52
CA SER A 29 -12.70 3.90 -10.08
C SER A 29 -12.73 3.98 -8.55
N PRO A 30 -12.80 2.85 -7.83
CA PRO A 30 -12.55 2.90 -6.40
C PRO A 30 -11.26 3.69 -6.21
N GLN A 31 -11.29 4.71 -5.35
CA GLN A 31 -10.17 5.62 -5.06
C GLN A 31 -9.01 4.82 -4.47
N THR A 32 -8.29 4.08 -5.32
CA THR A 32 -7.09 3.34 -4.98
C THR A 32 -5.99 4.37 -4.76
N GLY A 33 -5.54 4.53 -3.51
CA GLY A 33 -4.37 5.34 -3.18
C GLY A 33 -4.61 6.60 -2.36
N THR A 34 -5.82 6.87 -1.86
CA THR A 34 -6.03 7.92 -0.85
C THR A 34 -6.07 7.32 0.54
N TYR A 35 -5.28 7.87 1.47
CA TYR A 35 -5.25 7.46 2.87
C TYR A 35 -5.57 8.69 3.76
N PRO A 36 -6.85 8.94 4.10
CA PRO A 36 -7.29 10.24 4.62
C PRO A 36 -6.68 10.63 5.98
N ASN A 37 -6.22 9.66 6.76
CA ASN A 37 -5.60 9.86 8.07
C ASN A 37 -4.06 9.74 8.03
N VAL A 38 -3.48 9.77 6.83
CA VAL A 38 -2.06 9.54 6.57
C VAL A 38 -1.51 10.74 5.81
N ASP A 39 -0.34 11.23 6.22
CA ASP A 39 0.41 12.25 5.49
C ASP A 39 0.53 11.85 4.00
N GLN A 40 0.19 12.76 3.10
CA GLN A 40 0.15 12.49 1.66
C GLN A 40 1.49 12.00 1.10
N ASN A 41 2.60 12.40 1.71
CA ASN A 41 3.94 11.94 1.31
C ASN A 41 4.16 10.44 1.56
N LEU A 42 3.35 9.81 2.41
CA LEU A 42 3.42 8.37 2.70
C LEU A 42 2.50 7.55 1.79
N TRP A 43 1.58 8.16 1.03
CA TRP A 43 0.55 7.44 0.27
C TRP A 43 1.13 6.46 -0.74
N SER A 44 2.23 6.81 -1.43
CA SER A 44 2.87 5.91 -2.38
C SER A 44 3.41 4.65 -1.69
N HIS A 45 4.02 4.78 -0.51
CA HIS A 45 4.50 3.63 0.26
C HIS A 45 3.35 2.79 0.81
N PHE A 46 2.26 3.40 1.26
CA PHE A 46 1.07 2.69 1.73
C PHE A 46 0.42 1.88 0.60
N ALA A 47 0.27 2.48 -0.58
CA ALA A 47 -0.24 1.78 -1.76
C ALA A 47 0.69 0.65 -2.22
N ASN A 48 2.01 0.88 -2.16
CA ASN A 48 2.98 -0.17 -2.45
C ASN A 48 2.92 -1.30 -1.42
N PHE A 49 2.68 -1.03 -0.15
CA PHE A 49 2.53 -2.06 0.87
C PHE A 49 1.33 -2.96 0.58
N GLU A 50 0.15 -2.39 0.29
CA GLU A 50 -1.04 -3.16 -0.11
C GLU A 50 -0.78 -3.98 -1.37
N LYS A 51 -0.09 -3.40 -2.36
CA LYS A 51 0.29 -4.09 -3.60
C LYS A 51 1.24 -5.27 -3.34
N GLU A 52 2.25 -5.08 -2.50
CA GLU A 52 3.23 -6.13 -2.17
C GLU A 52 2.61 -7.24 -1.29
N ALA A 53 1.67 -6.87 -0.42
CA ALA A 53 0.85 -7.82 0.32
C ALA A 53 -0.02 -8.66 -0.63
N ALA A 54 -0.73 -8.01 -1.57
CA ALA A 54 -1.58 -8.67 -2.56
C ALA A 54 -0.78 -9.62 -3.47
N ALA A 55 0.43 -9.22 -3.87
CA ALA A 55 1.34 -10.07 -4.65
C ALA A 55 1.75 -11.36 -3.90
N ARG A 56 1.57 -11.41 -2.58
CA ARG A 56 1.86 -12.56 -1.72
C ARG A 56 0.60 -13.24 -1.17
N GLY A 57 -0.58 -12.88 -1.71
CA GLY A 57 -1.86 -13.51 -1.36
C GLY A 57 -2.58 -12.89 -0.17
N PHE A 58 -2.13 -11.73 0.33
CA PHE A 58 -2.77 -11.03 1.44
C PHE A 58 -3.64 -9.87 0.91
N ASN A 59 -4.92 -9.89 1.23
CA ASN A 59 -5.81 -8.77 0.92
C ASN A 59 -5.88 -7.81 2.13
N ILE A 60 -4.97 -6.85 2.17
CA ILE A 60 -4.89 -5.83 3.21
C ILE A 60 -5.50 -4.53 2.69
N GLU A 61 -6.46 -3.98 3.42
CA GLU A 61 -7.06 -2.67 3.14
C GLU A 61 -6.71 -1.72 4.30
N LEU A 62 -5.61 -0.98 4.18
CA LEU A 62 -5.06 -0.10 5.22
C LEU A 62 -6.07 0.96 5.68
N ASN A 63 -6.93 1.43 4.77
CA ASN A 63 -8.02 2.36 5.10
C ASN A 63 -9.05 1.79 6.08
N ARG A 64 -9.19 0.46 6.16
CA ARG A 64 -10.10 -0.19 7.13
C ARG A 64 -9.45 -0.41 8.51
N LEU A 65 -8.13 -0.27 8.61
CA LEU A 65 -7.37 -0.53 9.84
C LEU A 65 -7.28 0.69 10.79
N ARG A 66 -7.97 1.79 10.46
CA ARG A 66 -7.96 3.04 11.24
C ARG A 66 -6.55 3.53 11.56
N LEU A 67 -5.63 3.37 10.61
CA LEU A 67 -4.26 3.85 10.71
C LEU A 67 -4.26 5.38 10.75
N ASN A 68 -3.41 5.95 11.61
CA ASN A 68 -2.99 7.33 11.53
C ASN A 68 -1.50 7.34 11.24
N ALA A 69 -1.05 8.10 10.25
CA ALA A 69 0.38 8.17 9.95
C ALA A 69 0.86 9.59 9.65
N VAL A 70 1.97 9.98 10.27
CA VAL A 70 2.51 11.34 10.15
C VAL A 70 4.02 11.32 9.97
N ILE A 71 4.55 12.36 9.35
CA ILE A 71 5.98 12.66 9.35
C ILE A 71 6.21 13.78 10.36
N SER A 72 6.93 13.47 11.44
CA SER A 72 7.21 14.44 12.52
C SER A 72 8.55 14.15 13.18
N GLU A 73 9.09 15.13 13.93
CA GLU A 73 10.31 14.89 14.71
C GLU A 73 10.08 13.78 15.75
N ILE A 74 11.01 12.85 15.84
CA ILE A 74 11.07 11.86 16.92
C ILE A 74 12.18 12.27 17.89
N ALA A 75 11.84 12.46 19.16
CA ALA A 75 12.79 12.95 20.16
C ALA A 75 13.86 11.91 20.57
N GLU A 76 13.56 10.63 20.34
CA GLU A 76 14.44 9.53 20.69
C GLU A 76 15.56 9.36 19.67
N ASN A 77 16.81 9.40 20.14
CA ASN A 77 17.97 9.30 19.27
C ASN A 77 18.06 7.91 18.62
N GLY A 78 18.26 7.89 17.30
CA GLY A 78 18.45 6.65 16.54
C GLY A 78 17.16 5.96 16.10
N VAL A 79 16.00 6.51 16.45
CA VAL A 79 14.70 5.99 16.02
C VAL A 79 14.26 6.67 14.72
N LEU A 80 14.04 5.87 13.66
CA LEU A 80 13.69 6.37 12.32
C LEU A 80 12.18 6.32 12.04
N GLY A 81 11.46 5.50 12.81
CA GLY A 81 10.02 5.35 12.77
C GLY A 81 9.51 4.72 14.06
N GLN A 82 8.22 4.84 14.33
CA GLN A 82 7.54 4.20 15.45
C GLN A 82 6.11 3.82 15.09
N CYS A 83 5.72 2.61 15.47
CA CYS A 83 4.33 2.20 15.61
C CYS A 83 3.90 2.28 17.08
N GLN A 84 2.82 3.02 17.36
CA GLN A 84 2.29 3.23 18.71
C GLN A 84 0.83 2.81 18.81
N TYR A 85 0.49 2.15 19.92
CA TYR A 85 -0.85 1.72 20.27
C TYR A 85 -1.40 2.58 21.42
N SER A 86 -2.55 3.22 21.22
CA SER A 86 -3.25 3.99 22.27
C SER A 86 -4.77 3.86 22.13
N SER A 87 -5.52 4.25 23.16
CA SER A 87 -6.99 4.24 23.13
C SER A 87 -7.57 5.21 22.08
N GLN A 88 -6.87 6.29 21.75
CA GLN A 88 -7.29 7.29 20.76
C GLN A 88 -6.81 6.94 19.35
N TYR A 89 -5.62 6.36 19.23
CA TYR A 89 -5.02 5.94 17.97
C TYR A 89 -4.47 4.52 18.15
N PRO A 90 -5.24 3.48 17.77
CA PRO A 90 -4.82 2.11 17.98
C PRO A 90 -3.61 1.78 17.10
N ASN A 91 -3.49 2.36 15.90
CA ASN A 91 -2.40 2.06 14.98
C ASN A 91 -1.78 3.38 14.47
N ARG A 92 -0.92 4.00 15.28
CA ARG A 92 -0.26 5.27 14.91
C ARG A 92 1.16 5.03 14.42
N VAL A 93 1.41 5.32 13.15
CA VAL A 93 2.75 5.33 12.55
C VAL A 93 3.32 6.74 12.58
N THR A 94 4.54 6.90 13.08
CA THR A 94 5.29 8.16 12.99
C THR A 94 6.59 7.88 12.29
N ILE A 95 6.90 8.61 11.22
CA ILE A 95 8.20 8.54 10.53
C ILE A 95 9.00 9.78 10.90
N ASP A 96 10.27 9.60 11.26
CA ASP A 96 11.13 10.72 11.65
C ASP A 96 11.33 11.68 10.47
N LYS A 97 11.10 12.97 10.73
CA LYS A 97 11.15 14.02 9.70
C LYS A 97 12.56 14.27 9.18
N THR A 98 13.57 14.22 10.05
CA THR A 98 14.97 14.43 9.67
C THR A 98 15.43 13.27 8.77
N PHE A 99 15.16 12.03 9.18
CA PHE A 99 15.35 10.82 8.37
C PHE A 99 14.66 10.93 7.02
N TRP A 100 13.36 11.26 7.02
CA TRP A 100 12.56 11.34 5.80
C TRP A 100 13.21 12.27 4.78
N SER A 101 13.59 13.48 5.19
CA SER A 101 14.17 14.48 4.29
C SER A 101 15.53 14.11 3.69
N ARG A 102 16.26 13.18 4.30
CA ARG A 102 17.66 12.85 3.94
C ARG A 102 17.85 11.46 3.34
N SER A 103 16.80 10.64 3.33
CA SER A 103 16.89 9.25 2.92
C SER A 103 16.48 9.03 1.47
N SER A 104 17.02 7.98 0.86
CA SER A 104 16.59 7.53 -0.47
C SER A 104 15.18 6.95 -0.41
N GLU A 105 14.47 6.95 -1.54
CA GLU A 105 13.14 6.33 -1.65
C GLU A 105 13.12 4.87 -1.17
N LEU A 106 14.17 4.11 -1.48
CA LEU A 106 14.26 2.71 -1.07
C LEU A 106 14.45 2.56 0.44
N TYR A 107 15.19 3.48 1.07
CA TYR A 107 15.38 3.44 2.52
C TYR A 107 14.15 3.96 3.28
N ARG A 108 13.42 4.93 2.70
CA ARG A 108 12.08 5.31 3.18
C ARG A 108 11.11 4.14 3.11
N GLU A 109 11.09 3.40 2.00
CA GLU A 109 10.27 2.19 1.87
C GLU A 109 10.61 1.17 2.96
N PHE A 110 11.90 0.88 3.17
CA PHE A 110 12.37 -0.01 4.23
C PHE A 110 11.78 0.36 5.60
N VAL A 111 11.92 1.61 6.02
CA VAL A 111 11.43 2.07 7.33
C VAL A 111 9.90 2.10 7.39
N VAL A 112 9.21 2.60 6.35
CA VAL A 112 7.74 2.62 6.34
C VAL A 112 7.17 1.19 6.41
N PHE A 113 7.77 0.24 5.68
CA PHE A 113 7.32 -1.15 5.68
C PHE A 113 7.63 -1.86 7.00
N HIS A 114 8.73 -1.50 7.65
CA HIS A 114 9.03 -1.93 9.02
C HIS A 114 7.93 -1.49 9.99
N GLU A 115 7.57 -0.20 10.00
CA GLU A 115 6.51 0.30 10.88
C GLU A 115 5.13 -0.31 10.58
N LEU A 116 4.80 -0.52 9.30
CA LEU A 116 3.59 -1.23 8.91
C LEU A 116 3.65 -2.71 9.30
N GLY A 117 4.83 -3.33 9.30
CA GLY A 117 5.02 -4.67 9.85
C GLY A 117 4.59 -4.77 11.31
N HIS A 118 4.93 -3.78 12.13
CA HIS A 118 4.41 -3.68 13.49
C HIS A 118 2.90 -3.41 13.53
N CYS A 119 2.44 -2.33 12.88
CA CYS A 119 1.08 -1.80 13.02
C CYS A 119 -0.01 -2.58 12.28
N VAL A 120 0.36 -3.41 11.30
CA VAL A 120 -0.59 -4.09 10.40
C VAL A 120 -0.45 -5.60 10.47
N LEU A 121 0.78 -6.10 10.61
CA LEU A 121 1.07 -7.54 10.56
C LEU A 121 1.37 -8.14 11.94
N ASP A 122 1.36 -7.31 13.00
CA ASP A 122 1.66 -7.72 14.38
C ASP A 122 3.01 -8.46 14.48
N ARG A 123 4.03 -7.95 13.78
CA ARG A 123 5.37 -8.54 13.78
C ARG A 123 6.23 -7.93 14.88
N ASP A 124 6.90 -8.78 15.64
CA ASP A 124 7.98 -8.37 16.54
C ASP A 124 9.32 -8.23 15.80
N HIS A 125 10.29 -7.61 16.48
CA HIS A 125 11.64 -7.53 15.95
C HIS A 125 12.31 -8.91 15.82
N LYS A 126 13.15 -9.07 14.80
CA LYS A 126 13.93 -10.28 14.52
C LYS A 126 15.37 -9.94 14.14
N GLU A 127 16.32 -10.40 14.96
CA GLU A 127 17.73 -10.01 14.88
C GLU A 127 18.64 -11.04 14.17
N ASP A 128 18.06 -12.02 13.47
CA ASP A 128 18.83 -13.04 12.76
C ASP A 128 19.74 -12.43 11.68
N GLN A 129 20.94 -12.99 11.54
CA GLN A 129 21.91 -12.57 10.51
C GLN A 129 22.55 -13.75 9.79
N ASP A 130 23.02 -13.53 8.55
CA ASP A 130 23.79 -14.53 7.81
C ASP A 130 25.27 -14.60 8.26
N GLN A 131 26.02 -15.55 7.70
CA GLN A 131 27.46 -15.73 7.99
C GLN A 131 28.33 -14.51 7.62
N ARG A 132 27.79 -13.57 6.83
CA ARG A 132 28.47 -12.32 6.42
C ARG A 132 28.06 -11.15 7.32
N GLY A 133 27.18 -11.37 8.30
CA GLY A 133 26.65 -10.35 9.20
C GLY A 133 25.59 -9.45 8.56
N LEU A 134 24.83 -9.95 7.57
CA LEU A 134 23.71 -9.22 6.98
C LEU A 134 22.41 -9.57 7.71
N CYS A 135 21.59 -8.57 8.03
CA CYS A 135 20.29 -8.78 8.67
C CYS A 135 19.39 -9.62 7.77
N LEU A 136 18.75 -10.65 8.31
CA LEU A 136 17.84 -11.52 7.56
C LEU A 136 16.38 -11.06 7.59
N SER A 137 16.04 -10.08 8.44
CA SER A 137 14.68 -9.57 8.57
C SER A 137 14.60 -8.07 8.27
N ILE A 138 13.50 -7.65 7.64
CA ILE A 138 13.14 -6.24 7.57
C ILE A 138 12.73 -5.70 8.95
N MET A 139 12.27 -6.60 9.83
CA MET A 139 11.88 -6.32 11.21
C MET A 139 13.07 -6.31 12.17
N ARG A 140 14.29 -5.97 11.72
CA ARG A 140 15.44 -5.81 12.64
C ARG A 140 15.28 -4.53 13.46
N SER A 141 15.57 -4.56 14.76
CA SER A 141 15.40 -3.41 15.67
C SER A 141 16.37 -2.26 15.42
N GLY A 142 17.53 -2.55 14.84
CA GLY A 142 18.63 -1.58 14.68
C GLY A 142 19.54 -1.45 15.88
N LEU A 143 19.31 -2.24 16.93
CA LEU A 143 20.19 -2.34 18.09
C LEU A 143 21.19 -3.49 17.97
N GLY A 144 20.98 -4.42 17.03
CA GLY A 144 21.89 -5.52 16.73
C GLY A 144 23.12 -5.13 15.91
N ASP A 145 24.01 -6.11 15.71
CA ASP A 145 25.28 -5.93 15.00
C ASP A 145 25.21 -6.20 13.49
N CYS A 146 24.04 -6.60 12.99
CA CYS A 146 23.85 -6.94 11.59
C CYS A 146 23.77 -5.68 10.71
N ARG A 147 24.18 -5.81 9.45
CA ARG A 147 24.10 -4.73 8.46
C ARG A 147 22.88 -4.90 7.58
N ASP A 148 22.14 -3.83 7.37
CA ASP A 148 21.03 -3.83 6.42
C ASP A 148 21.51 -4.13 5.02
N ALA A 149 20.78 -5.02 4.33
CA ALA A 149 21.01 -5.31 2.93
C ALA A 149 19.76 -5.07 2.09
N TYR A 150 18.81 -4.23 2.56
CA TYR A 150 17.63 -3.83 1.80
C TYR A 150 18.03 -2.90 0.65
N ASN A 151 18.23 -3.49 -0.52
CA ASN A 151 18.61 -2.81 -1.75
C ASN A 151 17.81 -3.40 -2.93
N SER A 152 17.97 -2.86 -4.13
CA SER A 152 17.22 -3.33 -5.32
C SER A 152 17.42 -4.82 -5.63
N VAL A 153 18.56 -5.41 -5.26
CA VAL A 153 18.86 -6.84 -5.47
C VAL A 153 18.12 -7.71 -4.46
N ASN A 154 18.10 -7.30 -3.18
CA ASN A 154 17.56 -8.10 -2.10
C ASN A 154 16.13 -7.73 -1.69
N ARG A 155 15.55 -6.66 -2.27
CA ARG A 155 14.21 -6.14 -1.92
C ARG A 155 13.16 -7.25 -1.84
N THR A 156 13.07 -8.09 -2.88
CA THR A 156 12.10 -9.20 -2.95
C THR A 156 12.24 -10.19 -1.81
N TYR A 157 13.47 -10.48 -1.38
CA TYR A 157 13.73 -11.39 -0.25
C TYR A 157 13.12 -10.83 1.05
N TYR A 158 13.42 -9.58 1.38
CA TYR A 158 12.90 -8.95 2.60
C TYR A 158 11.38 -8.78 2.57
N LEU A 159 10.81 -8.49 1.41
CA LEU A 159 9.35 -8.42 1.29
C LEU A 159 8.71 -9.79 1.42
N ASN A 160 9.32 -10.87 0.91
CA ASN A 160 8.83 -12.21 1.21
C ASN A 160 8.89 -12.48 2.71
N GLU A 161 10.02 -12.19 3.36
CA GLU A 161 10.19 -12.36 4.80
C GLU A 161 9.18 -11.56 5.63
N LEU A 162 8.88 -10.31 5.24
CA LEU A 162 7.88 -9.46 5.91
C LEU A 162 6.50 -10.10 5.96
N PHE A 163 6.11 -10.77 4.88
CA PHE A 163 4.79 -11.38 4.74
C PHE A 163 4.80 -12.90 5.03
N GLU A 164 5.93 -13.46 5.46
CA GLU A 164 6.00 -14.85 5.91
C GLU A 164 5.25 -15.02 7.23
N ASN A 165 4.42 -16.08 7.31
CA ASN A 165 3.66 -16.46 8.50
C ASN A 165 2.70 -15.38 9.05
N VAL A 166 2.28 -14.42 8.21
CA VAL A 166 1.19 -13.51 8.54
C VAL A 166 -0.07 -14.35 8.78
N ARG A 167 -0.67 -14.19 9.96
CA ARG A 167 -1.82 -14.97 10.44
C ARG A 167 -3.15 -14.33 10.10
#